data_AF-A0A1A2ZMG3-F1
#
_entry.id   AF-A0A1A2ZMG3-F1
#
_cell.length_a   1.000
_cell.length_b   1.000
_cell.length_c   1.000
_cell.angle_alpha   90.00
_cell.angle_beta   90.00
_cell.angle_gamma   90.00
#
_symmetry.space_group_name_H-M   'P 1'
#
loop_
_entity.id
_entity.type
_entity.pdbx_description
1 polymer ?
#
loop_
_entity_poly.entity_id
_entity_poly.type
_entity_poly.pdbx_seq_one_letter_code
_entity_poly.pdbx_strand_id
1 'polypeptide(L)'
;MLPSRPRLQSWNPDSLSSTGAAVGTAGESIYNSVRNLDDECDRLPEARTWEGKAHEAATRMFRRATDQASPFKTAAESVRTALEQGSTSIGAARKALLNKADEIDQGELHVTDEWVVLIKPAQMSAEKAASLQKQAEAEQAEINRLLLAVGNADDEAARNVQSAAEGIGFKPPNTDGLGGLLGAAEPPPGDEVPNPRTMAGIWRQATIRGEDMAIAVRESSETTDKDGNRITTLTTQDGSKQVITVFNRWPPHGNPLPGDWVQVEHFDKYGKFISQTQTQRSENGTETTNIIWADNTQLIATCTPDGKCTAAFTLPDGRHGVLPPNNPLFTGRVPDVLGGGVTALEAHVGRGGKIPVLTPESVENVGKAARFTGPALGIATTIYNIGASETEHDACVAGISGLFEVAGGYAGGELGAGAGGLGGPLAPITVPLVAAGGGYLGGKGLGWVGHKVGEVFCPP
;
A
#
# COMPACT_ATOMS: atom_id res chain seq x y z
N MET A 1 3.61 -15.17 -8.64
CA MET A 1 3.17 -14.06 -7.73
C MET A 1 4.28 -13.02 -7.58
N LEU A 2 3.99 -11.72 -7.45
CA LEU A 2 4.97 -10.70 -7.05
C LEU A 2 4.93 -10.42 -5.54
N PRO A 3 5.97 -10.78 -4.77
CA PRO A 3 5.98 -10.62 -3.30
C PRO A 3 6.34 -9.20 -2.87
N SER A 4 5.88 -8.78 -1.69
CA SER A 4 6.43 -7.62 -0.97
C SER A 4 7.87 -7.87 -0.51
N ARG A 5 8.63 -6.82 -0.19
CA ARG A 5 10.02 -6.96 0.32
C ARG A 5 10.11 -7.83 1.57
N PRO A 6 9.29 -7.64 2.63
CA PRO A 6 9.33 -8.49 3.82
C PRO A 6 8.96 -9.95 3.50
N ARG A 7 7.98 -10.15 2.60
CA ARG A 7 7.61 -11.49 2.13
C ARG A 7 8.79 -12.17 1.44
N LEU A 8 9.45 -11.50 0.49
CA LEU A 8 10.59 -12.06 -0.23
C LEU A 8 11.77 -12.34 0.71
N GLN A 9 12.02 -11.48 1.70
CA GLN A 9 13.04 -11.71 2.72
C GLN A 9 12.75 -12.98 3.52
N SER A 10 11.48 -13.28 3.82
CA SER A 10 11.08 -14.50 4.54
C SER A 10 11.20 -15.80 3.73
N TRP A 11 11.33 -15.73 2.40
CA TRP A 11 11.46 -16.92 1.57
C TRP A 11 12.75 -17.69 1.87
N ASN A 12 12.62 -19.01 1.95
CA ASN A 12 13.73 -19.96 2.09
C ASN A 12 13.73 -20.94 0.90
N PRO A 13 14.26 -20.54 -0.27
CA PRO A 13 14.31 -21.41 -1.46
C PRO A 13 15.07 -22.72 -1.20
N ASP A 14 16.07 -22.73 -0.33
CA ASP A 14 16.89 -23.92 -0.01
C ASP A 14 16.07 -25.07 0.59
N SER A 15 14.91 -24.75 1.21
CA SER A 15 13.97 -25.77 1.69
C SER A 15 13.45 -26.67 0.55
N LEU A 16 13.33 -26.15 -0.68
CA LEU A 16 12.90 -26.91 -1.85
C LEU A 16 13.90 -28.00 -2.21
N SER A 17 15.22 -27.71 -2.14
CA SER A 17 16.25 -28.71 -2.38
C SER A 17 16.18 -29.86 -1.36
N SER A 18 16.04 -29.55 -0.07
CA SER A 18 15.89 -30.57 0.98
C SER A 18 14.62 -31.42 0.80
N THR A 19 13.52 -30.79 0.40
CA THR A 19 12.24 -31.46 0.10
C THR A 19 12.37 -32.35 -1.14
N GLY A 20 13.03 -31.88 -2.20
CA GLY A 20 13.31 -32.66 -3.40
C GLY A 20 14.12 -33.91 -3.09
N ALA A 21 15.16 -33.80 -2.28
CA ALA A 21 15.97 -34.94 -1.85
C ALA A 21 15.12 -35.99 -1.09
N ALA A 22 14.22 -35.55 -0.21
CA ALA A 22 13.31 -36.44 0.52
C ALA A 22 12.34 -37.17 -0.43
N VAL A 23 11.76 -36.46 -1.40
CA VAL A 23 10.85 -37.06 -2.42
C VAL A 23 11.59 -38.10 -3.26
N GLY A 24 12.79 -37.77 -3.76
CA GLY A 24 13.59 -38.72 -4.56
C GLY A 24 13.97 -39.97 -3.76
N THR A 25 14.39 -39.78 -2.50
CA THR A 25 14.74 -40.90 -1.60
C THR A 25 13.53 -41.80 -1.34
N ALA A 26 12.35 -41.22 -1.13
CA ALA A 26 11.12 -41.99 -0.92
C ALA A 26 10.74 -42.79 -2.19
N GLY A 27 10.82 -42.17 -3.37
CA GLY A 27 10.58 -42.85 -4.65
C GLY A 27 11.53 -44.02 -4.88
N GLU A 28 12.82 -43.83 -4.59
CA GLU A 28 13.82 -44.88 -4.68
C GLU A 28 13.57 -46.01 -3.66
N SER A 29 13.21 -45.68 -2.42
CA SER A 29 12.90 -46.66 -1.38
C SER A 29 11.72 -47.54 -1.76
N ILE A 30 10.66 -46.97 -2.35
CA ILE A 30 9.49 -47.73 -2.82
C ILE A 30 9.90 -48.68 -3.95
N TYR A 31 10.62 -48.18 -4.94
CA TYR A 31 11.12 -49.02 -6.04
C TYR A 31 11.99 -50.17 -5.55
N ASN A 32 12.96 -49.89 -4.68
CA ASN A 32 13.85 -50.91 -4.12
C ASN A 32 13.08 -51.94 -3.29
N SER A 33 12.06 -51.53 -2.54
CA SER A 33 11.22 -52.45 -1.76
C SER A 33 10.44 -53.41 -2.64
N VAL A 34 9.81 -52.90 -3.72
CA VAL A 34 9.05 -53.73 -4.68
C VAL A 34 9.99 -54.67 -5.45
N ARG A 35 11.14 -54.15 -5.89
CA ARG A 35 12.17 -54.93 -6.58
C ARG A 35 12.73 -56.04 -5.69
N ASN A 36 13.03 -55.75 -4.43
CA ASN A 36 13.55 -56.74 -3.49
C ASN A 36 12.52 -57.85 -3.23
N LEU A 37 11.22 -57.52 -3.18
CA LEU A 37 10.16 -58.52 -3.05
C LEU A 37 10.11 -59.48 -4.25
N ASP A 38 10.25 -58.97 -5.48
CA ASP A 38 10.36 -59.77 -6.70
C ASP A 38 11.62 -60.66 -6.68
N ASP A 39 12.78 -60.07 -6.34
CA ASP A 39 14.06 -60.79 -6.22
C ASP A 39 14.01 -61.88 -5.12
N GLU A 40 13.34 -61.65 -3.99
CA GLU A 40 13.16 -62.64 -2.91
C GLU A 40 12.22 -63.77 -3.33
N CYS A 41 11.12 -63.47 -4.04
CA CYS A 41 10.22 -64.49 -4.57
C CYS A 41 10.95 -65.43 -5.55
N ASP A 42 11.80 -64.89 -6.41
CA ASP A 42 12.62 -65.67 -7.34
C ASP A 42 13.69 -66.52 -6.62
N ARG A 43 14.09 -66.15 -5.39
CA ARG A 43 15.10 -66.85 -4.58
C ARG A 43 14.54 -67.91 -3.65
N LEU A 44 13.21 -67.99 -3.47
CA LEU A 44 12.58 -69.00 -2.60
C LEU A 44 12.97 -70.43 -3.03
N PRO A 45 13.52 -71.27 -2.13
CA PRO A 45 13.85 -72.66 -2.45
C PRO A 45 12.65 -73.45 -2.99
N GLU A 46 11.46 -73.21 -2.43
CA GLU A 46 10.19 -73.84 -2.82
C GLU A 46 9.74 -73.41 -4.23
N ALA A 47 10.07 -72.18 -4.64
CA ALA A 47 9.78 -71.68 -5.99
C ALA A 47 10.60 -72.40 -7.06
N ARG A 48 11.76 -72.98 -6.73
CA ARG A 48 12.58 -73.77 -7.68
C ARG A 48 11.94 -75.10 -8.08
N THR A 49 11.02 -75.60 -7.27
CA THR A 49 10.29 -76.86 -7.50
C THR A 49 8.82 -76.64 -7.88
N TRP A 50 8.36 -75.39 -7.83
CA TRP A 50 6.99 -75.03 -8.15
C TRP A 50 6.89 -74.67 -9.63
N GLU A 51 6.18 -75.48 -10.40
CA GLU A 51 6.04 -75.29 -11.85
C GLU A 51 4.57 -75.22 -12.29
N GLY A 52 4.34 -74.73 -13.51
CA GLY A 52 3.03 -74.64 -14.14
C GLY A 52 2.36 -73.27 -14.03
N LYS A 53 1.12 -73.18 -14.54
CA LYS A 53 0.42 -71.90 -14.79
C LYS A 53 0.26 -71.00 -13.56
N ALA A 54 0.13 -71.60 -12.36
CA ALA A 54 -0.01 -70.87 -11.11
C ALA A 54 1.31 -70.18 -10.70
N HIS A 55 2.43 -70.88 -10.82
CA HIS A 55 3.77 -70.33 -10.59
C HIS A 55 4.04 -69.16 -11.53
N GLU A 56 3.84 -69.36 -12.83
CA GLU A 56 4.03 -68.29 -13.82
C GLU A 56 3.13 -67.06 -13.54
N ALA A 57 1.91 -67.26 -13.06
CA ALA A 57 1.00 -66.16 -12.73
C ALA A 57 1.51 -65.33 -11.54
N ALA A 58 2.09 -65.98 -10.53
CA ALA A 58 2.70 -65.33 -9.38
C ALA A 58 3.96 -64.54 -9.75
N THR A 59 4.91 -65.15 -10.48
CA THR A 59 6.11 -64.45 -10.98
C THR A 59 5.74 -63.27 -11.88
N ARG A 60 4.75 -63.43 -12.77
CA ARG A 60 4.24 -62.31 -13.58
C ARG A 60 3.61 -61.21 -12.73
N MET A 61 3.06 -61.50 -11.54
CA MET A 61 2.50 -60.48 -10.65
C MET A 61 3.59 -59.60 -10.05
N PHE A 62 4.66 -60.18 -9.51
CA PHE A 62 5.75 -59.43 -8.89
C PHE A 62 6.53 -58.61 -9.93
N ARG A 63 6.81 -59.18 -11.10
CA ARG A 63 7.41 -58.43 -12.23
C ARG A 63 6.54 -57.25 -12.66
N ARG A 64 5.22 -57.44 -12.78
CA ARG A 64 4.29 -56.33 -13.06
C ARG A 64 4.35 -55.24 -12.00
N ALA A 65 4.50 -55.60 -10.72
CA ALA A 65 4.62 -54.62 -9.65
C ALA A 65 5.94 -53.84 -9.77
N THR A 66 7.06 -54.51 -10.05
CA THR A 66 8.36 -53.87 -10.32
C THR A 66 8.29 -52.94 -11.54
N ASP A 67 7.66 -53.40 -12.63
CA ASP A 67 7.45 -52.62 -13.86
C ASP A 67 6.60 -51.38 -13.60
N GLN A 68 5.63 -51.44 -12.67
CA GLN A 68 4.80 -50.30 -12.26
C GLN A 68 5.50 -49.37 -11.28
N ALA A 69 6.41 -49.87 -10.44
CA ALA A 69 7.16 -49.07 -9.47
C ALA A 69 8.26 -48.23 -10.14
N SER A 70 8.79 -48.66 -11.29
CA SER A 70 9.83 -47.91 -12.01
C SER A 70 9.36 -46.53 -12.50
N PRO A 71 8.21 -46.39 -13.20
CA PRO A 71 7.65 -45.08 -13.55
C PRO A 71 7.41 -44.17 -12.35
N PHE A 72 6.99 -44.73 -11.22
CA PHE A 72 6.80 -43.96 -9.99
C PHE A 72 8.12 -43.37 -9.48
N LYS A 73 9.21 -44.17 -9.44
CA LYS A 73 10.56 -43.67 -9.11
C LYS A 73 10.98 -42.56 -10.07
N THR A 74 10.83 -42.77 -11.38
CA THR A 74 11.19 -41.75 -12.39
C THR A 74 10.42 -40.45 -12.18
N ALA A 75 9.12 -40.51 -11.91
CA ALA A 75 8.32 -39.32 -11.64
C ALA A 75 8.75 -38.62 -10.33
N ALA A 76 9.07 -39.36 -9.27
CA ALA A 76 9.63 -38.80 -8.03
C ALA A 76 10.99 -38.11 -8.27
N GLU A 77 11.85 -38.67 -9.12
CA GLU A 77 13.11 -38.04 -9.55
C GLU A 77 12.89 -36.76 -10.37
N SER A 78 11.86 -36.74 -11.22
CA SER A 78 11.47 -35.52 -11.94
C SER A 78 10.99 -34.42 -10.98
N VAL A 79 10.17 -34.77 -9.98
CA VAL A 79 9.72 -33.82 -8.95
C VAL A 79 10.90 -33.29 -8.14
N ARG A 80 11.83 -34.16 -7.73
CA ARG A 80 13.08 -33.76 -7.08
C ARG A 80 13.85 -32.74 -7.92
N THR A 81 14.05 -33.05 -9.20
CA THR A 81 14.80 -32.19 -10.13
C THR A 81 14.13 -30.83 -10.28
N ALA A 82 12.79 -30.79 -10.42
CA ALA A 82 12.03 -29.55 -10.51
C ALA A 82 12.17 -28.70 -9.23
N LEU A 83 12.13 -29.31 -8.05
CA LEU A 83 12.33 -28.62 -6.76
C LEU A 83 13.76 -28.10 -6.60
N GLU A 84 14.78 -28.87 -6.97
CA GLU A 84 16.19 -28.45 -6.94
C GLU A 84 16.46 -27.28 -7.91
N GLN A 85 15.88 -27.33 -9.11
CA GLN A 85 15.96 -26.24 -10.08
C GLN A 85 15.23 -24.98 -9.58
N GLY A 86 14.03 -25.14 -9.01
CA GLY A 86 13.28 -24.05 -8.39
C GLY A 86 14.02 -23.39 -7.23
N SER A 87 14.64 -24.18 -6.35
CA SER A 87 15.53 -23.70 -5.28
C SER A 87 16.61 -22.77 -5.84
N THR A 88 17.25 -23.18 -6.93
CA THR A 88 18.36 -22.45 -7.55
C THR A 88 17.88 -21.16 -8.24
N SER A 89 16.84 -21.25 -9.07
CA SER A 89 16.35 -20.10 -9.85
C SER A 89 15.73 -19.03 -8.96
N ILE A 90 14.88 -19.42 -8.01
CA ILE A 90 14.25 -18.51 -7.05
C ILE A 90 15.32 -17.91 -6.14
N GLY A 91 16.27 -18.71 -5.65
CA GLY A 91 17.38 -18.24 -4.81
C GLY A 91 18.23 -17.17 -5.51
N ALA A 92 18.57 -17.39 -6.79
CA ALA A 92 19.33 -16.44 -7.59
C ALA A 92 18.55 -15.13 -7.85
N ALA A 93 17.28 -15.22 -8.26
CA ALA A 93 16.43 -14.05 -8.52
C ALA A 93 16.19 -13.24 -7.25
N ARG A 94 15.89 -13.91 -6.13
CA ARG A 94 15.74 -13.31 -4.80
C ARG A 94 16.99 -12.53 -4.40
N LYS A 95 18.17 -13.16 -4.51
CA LYS A 95 19.45 -12.53 -4.15
C LYS A 95 19.72 -11.30 -5.01
N ALA A 96 19.48 -11.38 -6.32
CA ALA A 96 19.72 -10.27 -7.23
C ALA A 96 18.84 -9.05 -6.89
N LEU A 97 17.55 -9.26 -6.65
CA LEU A 97 16.63 -8.18 -6.29
C LEU A 97 16.97 -7.56 -4.93
N LEU A 98 17.18 -8.38 -3.90
CA LEU A 98 17.50 -7.88 -2.55
C LEU A 98 18.83 -7.12 -2.53
N ASN A 99 19.87 -7.64 -3.18
CA ASN A 99 21.16 -6.96 -3.28
C ASN A 99 21.03 -5.59 -3.97
N LYS A 100 20.23 -5.51 -5.05
CA LYS A 100 20.03 -4.24 -5.74
C LYS A 100 19.26 -3.24 -4.89
N ALA A 101 18.25 -3.70 -4.15
CA ALA A 101 17.53 -2.84 -3.20
C ALA A 101 18.47 -2.34 -2.09
N ASP A 102 19.33 -3.21 -1.54
CA ASP A 102 20.29 -2.83 -0.51
C ASP A 102 21.37 -1.85 -1.04
N GLU A 103 21.79 -1.98 -2.30
CA GLU A 103 22.68 -1.02 -2.98
C GLU A 103 22.03 0.36 -3.09
N ILE A 104 20.77 0.42 -3.52
CA ILE A 104 20.00 1.67 -3.62
C ILE A 104 19.84 2.30 -2.23
N ASP A 105 19.48 1.50 -1.23
CA ASP A 105 19.28 1.93 0.15
C ASP A 105 20.56 2.44 0.83
N GLN A 106 21.75 2.15 0.32
CA GLN A 106 22.99 2.74 0.84
C GLN A 106 23.21 4.18 0.36
N GLY A 107 22.52 4.61 -0.70
CA GLY A 107 22.64 5.94 -1.31
C GLY A 107 21.63 6.96 -0.79
N GLU A 108 21.34 7.95 -1.65
CA GLU A 108 20.33 9.01 -1.42
C GLU A 108 18.90 8.58 -1.81
N LEU A 109 18.74 7.36 -2.33
CA LEU A 109 17.48 6.74 -2.67
C LEU A 109 17.15 5.63 -1.66
N HIS A 110 15.91 5.16 -1.68
CA HIS A 110 15.52 3.95 -0.95
C HIS A 110 14.43 3.18 -1.69
N VAL A 111 14.27 1.90 -1.38
CA VAL A 111 13.26 1.01 -1.97
C VAL A 111 12.21 0.62 -0.93
N THR A 112 10.93 0.91 -1.22
CA THR A 112 9.81 0.57 -0.32
C THR A 112 9.53 -0.94 -0.28
N ASP A 113 8.68 -1.35 0.66
CA ASP A 113 8.17 -2.73 0.72
C ASP A 113 7.34 -3.13 -0.52
N GLU A 114 6.81 -2.13 -1.24
CA GLU A 114 6.11 -2.28 -2.53
C GLU A 114 7.05 -2.16 -3.74
N TRP A 115 8.37 -2.17 -3.52
CA TRP A 115 9.40 -2.06 -4.56
C TRP A 115 9.36 -0.75 -5.36
N VAL A 116 8.92 0.34 -4.74
CA VAL A 116 8.99 1.68 -5.34
C VAL A 116 10.29 2.35 -4.92
N VAL A 117 11.01 2.91 -5.90
CA VAL A 117 12.24 3.67 -5.65
C VAL A 117 11.90 5.13 -5.39
N LEU A 118 12.32 5.62 -4.23
CA LEU A 118 11.99 6.93 -3.68
C LEU A 118 13.26 7.69 -3.27
N ILE A 119 13.19 9.02 -3.24
CA ILE A 119 14.29 9.87 -2.75
C ILE A 119 14.22 9.91 -1.24
N LYS A 120 15.34 9.72 -0.54
CA LYS A 120 15.37 9.90 0.91
C LYS A 120 15.08 11.37 1.27
N PRO A 121 14.21 11.64 2.27
CA PRO A 121 13.97 13.00 2.73
C PRO A 121 15.25 13.66 3.25
N ALA A 122 15.68 14.73 2.60
CA ALA A 122 16.84 15.52 2.98
C ALA A 122 16.76 16.91 2.34
N GLN A 123 17.40 17.90 2.97
CA GLN A 123 17.54 19.24 2.39
C GLN A 123 18.47 19.16 1.17
N MET A 124 18.00 19.67 0.03
CA MET A 124 18.72 19.60 -1.25
C MET A 124 18.24 20.69 -2.22
N SER A 125 19.10 21.05 -3.18
CA SER A 125 18.72 22.01 -4.22
C SER A 125 17.67 21.42 -5.19
N ALA A 126 17.03 22.30 -5.95
CA ALA A 126 16.09 21.90 -6.99
C ALA A 126 16.75 21.01 -8.06
N GLU A 127 17.97 21.34 -8.46
CA GLU A 127 18.75 20.62 -9.46
C GLU A 127 19.12 19.23 -8.94
N LYS A 128 19.51 19.12 -7.67
CA LYS A 128 19.82 17.84 -7.04
C LYS A 128 18.57 16.96 -6.94
N ALA A 129 17.43 17.51 -6.52
CA ALA A 129 16.16 16.78 -6.47
C ALA A 129 15.76 16.25 -7.87
N ALA A 130 15.87 17.09 -8.91
CA ALA A 130 15.57 16.68 -10.28
C ALA A 130 16.55 15.60 -10.80
N SER A 131 17.83 15.68 -10.41
CA SER A 131 18.81 14.64 -10.74
C SER A 131 18.50 13.32 -10.04
N LEU A 132 18.15 13.36 -8.75
CA LEU A 132 17.77 12.17 -7.98
C LEU A 132 16.46 11.56 -8.48
N GLN A 133 15.51 12.37 -8.95
CA GLN A 133 14.28 11.86 -9.57
C GLN A 133 14.58 11.05 -10.83
N LYS A 134 15.43 11.57 -11.73
CA LYS A 134 15.86 10.82 -12.93
C LYS A 134 16.60 9.53 -12.56
N GLN A 135 17.43 9.58 -11.53
CA GLN A 135 18.11 8.39 -11.03
C GLN A 135 17.09 7.38 -10.47
N ALA A 136 16.12 7.81 -9.68
CA ALA A 136 15.06 6.95 -9.14
C ALA A 136 14.24 6.29 -10.25
N GLU A 137 13.94 7.00 -11.34
CA GLU A 137 13.25 6.44 -12.51
C GLU A 137 14.08 5.34 -13.21
N ALA A 138 15.40 5.55 -13.35
CA ALA A 138 16.30 4.55 -13.92
C ALA A 138 16.43 3.32 -13.01
N GLU A 139 16.61 3.52 -11.71
CA GLU A 139 16.68 2.45 -10.72
C GLU A 139 15.35 1.70 -10.58
N GLN A 140 14.21 2.38 -10.72
CA GLN A 140 12.89 1.75 -10.75
C GLN A 140 12.77 0.76 -11.91
N ALA A 141 13.28 1.09 -13.09
CA ALA A 141 13.24 0.20 -14.24
C ALA A 141 14.02 -1.10 -13.96
N GLU A 142 15.17 -1.00 -13.29
CA GLU A 142 15.98 -2.15 -12.93
C GLU A 142 15.34 -2.98 -11.81
N ILE A 143 14.79 -2.34 -10.76
CA ILE A 143 14.00 -3.01 -9.72
C ILE A 143 12.81 -3.74 -10.32
N ASN A 144 12.07 -3.11 -11.24
CA ASN A 144 10.94 -3.75 -11.93
C ASN A 144 11.40 -4.97 -12.73
N ARG A 145 12.52 -4.89 -13.45
CA ARG A 145 13.08 -6.03 -14.19
C ARG A 145 13.41 -7.20 -13.25
N LEU A 146 14.04 -6.94 -12.12
CA LEU A 146 14.42 -7.94 -11.13
C LEU A 146 13.22 -8.54 -10.40
N LEU A 147 12.22 -7.72 -10.04
CA LEU A 147 10.95 -8.17 -9.45
C LEU A 147 10.20 -9.12 -10.39
N LEU A 148 10.13 -8.79 -11.68
CA LEU A 148 9.54 -9.67 -12.68
C LEU A 148 10.32 -10.98 -12.86
N ALA A 149 11.64 -10.97 -12.67
CA ALA A 149 12.45 -12.18 -12.70
C ALA A 149 12.15 -13.10 -11.50
N VAL A 150 11.90 -12.54 -10.32
CA VAL A 150 11.44 -13.31 -9.15
C VAL A 150 10.09 -13.97 -9.43
N GLY A 151 9.11 -13.20 -9.91
CA GLY A 151 7.79 -13.75 -10.26
C GLY A 151 7.87 -14.83 -11.34
N ASN A 152 8.73 -14.66 -12.35
CA ASN A 152 8.94 -15.67 -13.38
C ASN A 152 9.57 -16.95 -12.84
N ALA A 153 10.57 -16.84 -11.97
CA ALA A 153 11.23 -18.00 -11.37
C ALA A 153 10.28 -18.80 -10.49
N ASP A 154 9.43 -18.12 -9.72
CA ASP A 154 8.36 -18.72 -8.92
C ASP A 154 7.33 -19.45 -9.80
N ASP A 155 6.78 -18.76 -10.81
CA ASP A 155 5.78 -19.34 -11.71
C ASP A 155 6.34 -20.53 -12.51
N GLU A 156 7.62 -20.47 -12.93
CA GLU A 156 8.28 -21.57 -13.65
C GLU A 156 8.55 -22.76 -12.73
N ALA A 157 9.02 -22.54 -11.50
CA ALA A 157 9.21 -23.60 -10.52
C ALA A 157 7.88 -24.32 -10.22
N ALA A 158 6.80 -23.55 -10.01
CA ALA A 158 5.47 -24.11 -9.80
C ALA A 158 5.01 -24.98 -10.99
N ARG A 159 5.14 -24.48 -12.23
CA ARG A 159 4.79 -25.25 -13.44
C ARG A 159 5.62 -26.53 -13.57
N ASN A 160 6.92 -26.46 -13.32
CA ASN A 160 7.82 -27.62 -13.44
C ASN A 160 7.48 -28.69 -12.40
N VAL A 161 7.17 -28.30 -11.15
CA VAL A 161 6.74 -29.22 -10.11
C VAL A 161 5.40 -29.86 -10.46
N GLN A 162 4.42 -29.07 -10.90
CA GLN A 162 3.09 -29.59 -11.29
C GLN A 162 3.20 -30.58 -12.45
N SER A 163 3.96 -30.24 -13.50
CA SER A 163 4.17 -31.11 -14.66
C SER A 163 4.89 -32.40 -14.28
N ALA A 164 5.93 -32.32 -13.43
CA ALA A 164 6.60 -33.53 -12.93
C ALA A 164 5.67 -34.41 -12.08
N ALA A 165 4.77 -33.80 -11.32
CA ALA A 165 3.84 -34.51 -10.44
C ALA A 165 2.72 -35.24 -11.19
N GLU A 166 2.43 -34.91 -12.46
CA GLU A 166 1.46 -35.65 -13.28
C GLU A 166 1.83 -37.14 -13.38
N GLY A 167 3.13 -37.46 -13.41
CA GLY A 167 3.63 -38.84 -13.43
C GLY A 167 3.32 -39.65 -12.16
N ILE A 168 3.02 -39.00 -11.04
CA ILE A 168 2.55 -39.63 -9.79
C ILE A 168 1.04 -39.44 -9.55
N GLY A 169 0.31 -39.00 -10.57
CA GLY A 169 -1.15 -38.87 -10.54
C GLY A 169 -1.66 -37.53 -10.00
N PHE A 170 -0.80 -36.53 -9.80
CA PHE A 170 -1.25 -35.17 -9.51
C PHE A 170 -2.05 -34.64 -10.70
N LYS A 171 -3.18 -34.02 -10.41
CA LYS A 171 -3.99 -33.28 -11.38
C LYS A 171 -4.27 -31.90 -10.82
N PRO A 172 -3.89 -30.81 -11.50
CA PRO A 172 -4.22 -29.49 -11.03
C PRO A 172 -5.75 -29.34 -10.93
N PRO A 173 -6.26 -28.51 -10.00
CA PRO A 173 -7.68 -28.17 -9.95
C PRO A 173 -8.15 -27.66 -11.31
N ASN A 174 -9.30 -28.13 -11.80
CA ASN A 174 -9.85 -27.64 -13.06
C ASN A 174 -10.35 -26.21 -12.86
N THR A 175 -9.62 -25.24 -13.39
CA THR A 175 -9.99 -23.81 -13.34
C THR A 175 -10.92 -23.41 -14.48
N ASP A 176 -11.17 -24.30 -15.45
CA ASP A 176 -12.00 -24.00 -16.63
C ASP A 176 -13.47 -24.41 -16.43
N GLY A 177 -14.37 -23.63 -17.04
CA GLY A 177 -15.81 -23.92 -17.09
C GLY A 177 -16.57 -23.69 -15.77
N LEU A 178 -17.72 -24.36 -15.62
CA LEU A 178 -18.62 -24.23 -14.46
C LEU A 178 -17.95 -24.57 -13.12
N GLY A 179 -16.94 -25.44 -13.10
CA GLY A 179 -16.18 -25.80 -11.89
C GLY A 179 -15.30 -24.67 -11.35
N GLY A 180 -14.68 -23.89 -12.24
CA GLY A 180 -13.99 -22.65 -11.88
C GLY A 180 -14.97 -21.53 -11.47
N LEU A 181 -16.15 -21.48 -12.08
CA LEU A 181 -17.20 -20.51 -11.76
C LEU A 181 -17.85 -20.75 -10.38
N LEU A 182 -17.90 -22.01 -9.93
CA LEU A 182 -18.50 -22.41 -8.65
C LEU A 182 -17.51 -22.39 -7.47
N GLY A 183 -16.30 -21.86 -7.66
CA GLY A 183 -15.32 -21.66 -6.58
C GLY A 183 -14.68 -22.95 -6.03
N ALA A 184 -14.72 -24.06 -6.79
CA ALA A 184 -14.16 -25.33 -6.35
C ALA A 184 -12.61 -25.37 -6.38
N ALA A 185 -11.97 -24.41 -7.05
CA ALA A 185 -10.52 -24.24 -7.09
C ALA A 185 -10.14 -22.93 -6.40
N GLU A 186 -9.23 -23.01 -5.42
CA GLU A 186 -8.65 -21.82 -4.80
C GLU A 186 -7.79 -21.09 -5.87
N PRO A 187 -8.07 -19.80 -6.15
CA PRO A 187 -7.30 -19.07 -7.15
C PRO A 187 -5.83 -18.96 -6.71
N PRO A 188 -4.89 -18.87 -7.66
CA PRO A 188 -3.49 -18.66 -7.32
C PRO A 188 -3.34 -17.35 -6.52
N PRO A 189 -2.37 -17.26 -5.59
CA PRO A 189 -2.11 -16.03 -4.86
C PRO A 189 -1.89 -14.85 -5.81
N GLY A 190 -2.63 -13.76 -5.57
CA GLY A 190 -2.46 -12.51 -6.30
C GLY A 190 -1.16 -11.80 -5.93
N ASP A 191 -0.76 -10.83 -6.76
CA ASP A 191 0.42 -10.01 -6.48
C ASP A 191 0.23 -9.17 -5.20
N GLU A 192 1.24 -9.16 -4.31
CA GLU A 192 1.24 -8.35 -3.08
C GLU A 192 1.63 -6.89 -3.35
N VAL A 193 2.20 -6.61 -4.54
CA VAL A 193 2.80 -5.33 -4.91
C VAL A 193 2.34 -4.89 -6.31
N PRO A 194 2.48 -3.61 -6.68
CA PRO A 194 2.08 -3.11 -7.99
C PRO A 194 2.79 -3.86 -9.13
N ASN A 195 2.04 -4.51 -10.02
CA ASN A 195 2.60 -5.31 -11.10
C ASN A 195 3.13 -4.42 -12.26
N PRO A 196 4.46 -4.39 -12.52
CA PRO A 196 5.05 -3.53 -13.56
C PRO A 196 4.65 -3.89 -14.99
N ARG A 197 4.04 -5.06 -15.23
CA ARG A 197 3.53 -5.46 -16.54
C ARG A 197 2.19 -4.81 -16.87
N THR A 198 1.50 -4.30 -15.86
CA THR A 198 0.15 -3.76 -16.00
C THR A 198 0.18 -2.24 -15.92
N MET A 199 -0.73 -1.60 -16.64
CA MET A 199 -0.83 -0.14 -16.57
C MET A 199 -1.26 0.33 -15.18
N ALA A 200 -2.17 -0.40 -14.52
CA ALA A 200 -2.57 -0.12 -13.14
C ALA A 200 -1.39 -0.18 -12.17
N GLY A 201 -0.49 -1.17 -12.30
CA GLY A 201 0.70 -1.26 -11.46
C GLY A 201 1.68 -0.12 -11.69
N ILE A 202 1.94 0.26 -12.95
CA ILE A 202 2.78 1.42 -13.29
C ILE A 202 2.19 2.72 -12.69
N TRP A 203 0.88 2.92 -12.82
CA TRP A 203 0.19 4.06 -12.21
C TRP A 203 0.33 4.08 -10.69
N ARG A 204 0.12 2.95 -10.02
CA ARG A 204 0.26 2.85 -8.56
C ARG A 204 1.68 3.17 -8.09
N GLN A 205 2.71 2.70 -8.80
CA GLN A 205 4.11 3.07 -8.51
C GLN A 205 4.36 4.57 -8.66
N ALA A 206 3.82 5.18 -9.72
CA ALA A 206 3.94 6.62 -9.96
C ALA A 206 3.19 7.43 -8.90
N THR A 207 2.01 6.97 -8.46
CA THR A 207 1.25 7.55 -7.36
C THR A 207 2.08 7.53 -6.08
N ILE A 208 2.54 6.37 -5.62
CA ILE A 208 3.35 6.24 -4.39
C ILE A 208 4.54 7.20 -4.41
N ARG A 209 5.25 7.30 -5.54
CA ARG A 209 6.37 8.23 -5.69
C ARG A 209 5.94 9.68 -5.61
N GLY A 210 4.88 10.05 -6.31
CA GLY A 210 4.36 11.41 -6.28
C GLY A 210 3.94 11.82 -4.87
N GLU A 211 3.21 10.95 -4.18
CA GLU A 211 2.76 11.17 -2.80
C GLU A 211 3.93 11.41 -1.84
N ASP A 212 4.98 10.59 -1.94
CA ASP A 212 6.17 10.72 -1.13
C ASP A 212 6.91 12.05 -1.39
N MET A 213 7.10 12.40 -2.66
CA MET A 213 7.78 13.64 -3.07
C MET A 213 7.01 14.90 -2.67
N ALA A 214 5.69 14.82 -2.59
CA ALA A 214 4.83 15.95 -2.25
C ALA A 214 4.83 16.30 -0.76
N ILE A 215 5.25 15.38 0.10
CA ILE A 215 5.41 15.63 1.54
C ILE A 215 6.88 15.77 1.95
N ALA A 216 7.83 15.24 1.17
CA ALA A 216 9.26 15.36 1.47
C ALA A 216 9.75 16.79 1.23
N VAL A 217 10.21 17.47 2.28
CA VAL A 217 10.73 18.84 2.21
C VAL A 217 12.15 18.82 1.66
N ARG A 218 12.38 19.55 0.55
CA ARG A 218 13.73 19.73 -0.01
C ARG A 218 14.39 21.04 0.44
N GLU A 219 13.60 22.08 0.67
CA GLU A 219 14.10 23.42 0.98
C GLU A 219 13.14 24.10 1.96
N SER A 220 13.69 24.84 2.92
CA SER A 220 12.93 25.72 3.80
C SER A 220 13.56 27.11 3.80
N SER A 221 12.72 28.14 3.90
CA SER A 221 13.16 29.52 4.07
C SER A 221 12.29 30.21 5.11
N GLU A 222 12.92 31.06 5.92
CA GLU A 222 12.24 31.86 6.94
C GLU A 222 12.46 33.33 6.64
N THR A 223 11.38 34.10 6.66
CA THR A 223 11.38 35.54 6.41
C THR A 223 10.44 36.23 7.38
N THR A 224 10.60 37.55 7.50
CA THR A 224 9.66 38.40 8.23
C THR A 224 9.21 39.50 7.28
N ASP A 225 7.90 39.66 7.13
CA ASP A 225 7.36 40.71 6.27
C ASP A 225 7.37 42.08 6.93
N LYS A 226 6.93 43.10 6.18
CA LYS A 226 6.85 44.49 6.66
C LYS A 226 5.92 44.69 7.88
N ASP A 227 4.99 43.76 8.09
CA ASP A 227 4.01 43.81 9.17
C ASP A 227 4.48 43.00 10.40
N GLY A 228 5.70 42.43 10.33
CA GLY A 228 6.31 41.65 11.39
C GLY A 228 5.84 40.18 11.42
N ASN A 229 5.08 39.73 10.42
CA ASN A 229 4.62 38.35 10.35
C ASN A 229 5.80 37.43 10.05
N ARG A 230 5.90 36.32 10.76
CA ARG A 230 6.92 35.29 10.51
C ARG A 230 6.40 34.34 9.43
N ILE A 231 7.10 34.27 8.31
CA ILE A 231 6.73 33.45 7.15
C ILE A 231 7.78 32.36 6.97
N THR A 232 7.37 31.10 7.10
CA THR A 232 8.17 29.92 6.79
C THR A 232 7.64 29.31 5.50
N THR A 233 8.45 29.30 4.44
CA THR A 233 8.10 28.65 3.17
C THR A 233 8.84 27.34 3.05
N LEU A 234 8.10 26.25 2.95
CA LEU A 234 8.62 24.93 2.62
C LEU A 234 8.43 24.66 1.14
N THR A 235 9.47 24.19 0.46
CA THR A 235 9.37 23.64 -0.88
C THR A 235 9.67 22.14 -0.82
N THR A 236 8.82 21.34 -1.42
CA THR A 236 8.89 19.88 -1.40
C THR A 236 9.69 19.35 -2.60
N GLN A 237 9.95 18.05 -2.63
CA GLN A 237 10.70 17.41 -3.71
C GLN A 237 9.95 17.46 -5.06
N ASP A 238 8.61 17.46 -5.06
CA ASP A 238 7.81 17.61 -6.29
C ASP A 238 7.68 19.07 -6.76
N GLY A 239 8.19 20.02 -5.96
CA GLY A 239 8.21 21.45 -6.24
C GLY A 239 6.98 22.21 -5.73
N SER A 240 6.01 21.53 -5.09
CA SER A 240 4.93 22.19 -4.36
C SER A 240 5.46 23.00 -3.18
N LYS A 241 4.63 23.94 -2.72
CA LYS A 241 5.00 24.89 -1.66
C LYS A 241 3.97 24.91 -0.56
N GLN A 242 4.44 24.93 0.67
CA GLN A 242 3.62 25.21 1.85
C GLN A 242 4.14 26.47 2.54
N VAL A 243 3.32 27.51 2.57
CA VAL A 243 3.63 28.82 3.15
C VAL A 243 2.93 28.91 4.48
N ILE A 244 3.72 28.95 5.55
CA ILE A 244 3.26 29.05 6.93
C ILE A 244 3.44 30.48 7.37
N THR A 245 2.35 31.13 7.77
CA THR A 245 2.36 32.51 8.26
C THR A 245 1.90 32.52 9.71
N VAL A 246 2.79 32.92 10.61
CA VAL A 246 2.46 33.29 11.99
C VAL A 246 2.31 34.80 12.03
N PHE A 247 1.07 35.26 12.17
CA PHE A 247 0.78 36.69 12.11
C PHE A 247 1.24 37.40 13.39
N ASN A 248 1.82 38.58 13.22
CA ASN A 248 2.12 39.46 14.32
C ASN A 248 0.82 40.08 14.84
N ARG A 249 0.49 39.80 16.11
CA ARG A 249 -0.70 40.36 16.76
C ARG A 249 -0.67 41.89 16.82
N TRP A 250 0.52 42.49 16.85
CA TRP A 250 0.74 43.93 16.95
C TRP A 250 1.53 44.43 15.74
N PRO A 251 0.89 44.48 14.55
CA PRO A 251 1.59 44.91 13.34
C PRO A 251 2.07 46.36 13.48
N PRO A 252 3.30 46.70 13.02
CA PRO A 252 3.83 48.07 13.07
C PRO A 252 2.96 49.06 12.30
N HIS A 253 2.25 48.58 11.28
CA HIS A 253 1.36 49.33 10.42
C HIS A 253 0.00 48.62 10.30
N GLY A 254 -0.91 48.87 11.22
CA GLY A 254 -2.26 48.29 11.17
C GLY A 254 -2.99 48.31 12.51
N ASN A 255 -4.21 47.80 12.51
CA ASN A 255 -4.93 47.53 13.75
C ASN A 255 -4.43 46.21 14.36
N PRO A 256 -4.35 46.10 15.69
CA PRO A 256 -4.06 44.84 16.36
C PRO A 256 -5.02 43.74 15.92
N LEU A 257 -4.50 42.53 15.74
CA LEU A 257 -5.34 41.38 15.49
C LEU A 257 -6.08 41.00 16.78
N PRO A 258 -7.34 40.54 16.70
CA PRO A 258 -8.17 40.24 17.86
C PRO A 258 -7.74 38.95 18.59
N GLY A 259 -6.53 38.43 18.32
CA GLY A 259 -6.10 37.11 18.73
C GLY A 259 -4.81 36.64 18.06
N ASP A 260 -4.35 35.46 18.48
CA ASP A 260 -3.28 34.75 17.78
C ASP A 260 -3.84 34.17 16.48
N TRP A 261 -3.05 34.26 15.41
CA TRP A 261 -3.48 33.83 14.09
C TRP A 261 -2.32 33.14 13.38
N VAL A 262 -2.57 31.89 12.97
CA VAL A 262 -1.66 31.07 12.16
C VAL A 262 -2.37 30.62 10.90
N GLN A 263 -1.64 30.62 9.78
CA GLN A 263 -2.15 30.18 8.49
C GLN A 263 -1.12 29.28 7.79
N VAL A 264 -1.61 28.26 7.08
CA VAL A 264 -0.82 27.43 6.18
C VAL A 264 -1.51 27.42 4.83
N GLU A 265 -0.83 27.90 3.79
CA GLU A 265 -1.27 27.83 2.41
C GLU A 265 -0.46 26.81 1.64
N HIS A 266 -1.15 25.97 0.88
CA HIS A 266 -0.55 24.94 0.04
C HIS A 266 -0.75 25.32 -1.44
N PHE A 267 0.32 25.27 -2.22
CA PHE A 267 0.35 25.53 -3.65
C PHE A 267 1.03 24.38 -4.39
N ASP A 268 0.53 24.06 -5.58
CA ASP A 268 1.19 23.06 -6.44
C ASP A 268 2.51 23.61 -7.01
N LYS A 269 3.24 22.75 -7.72
CA LYS A 269 4.52 23.12 -8.37
C LYS A 269 4.43 24.25 -9.41
N TYR A 270 3.22 24.60 -9.85
CA TYR A 270 2.94 25.71 -10.77
C TYR A 270 2.46 26.97 -10.04
N GLY A 271 2.41 26.96 -8.71
CA GLY A 271 1.92 28.07 -7.89
C GLY A 271 0.39 28.16 -7.84
N LYS A 272 -0.34 27.14 -8.27
CA LYS A 272 -1.80 27.13 -8.17
C LYS A 272 -2.21 26.71 -6.76
N PHE A 273 -3.16 27.46 -6.20
CA PHE A 273 -3.73 27.19 -4.88
C PHE A 273 -4.32 25.77 -4.78
N ILE A 274 -4.02 25.10 -3.68
CA ILE A 274 -4.50 23.77 -3.32
C ILE A 274 -5.45 23.84 -2.13
N SER A 275 -4.97 24.44 -1.04
CA SER A 275 -5.73 24.54 0.21
C SER A 275 -5.15 25.61 1.12
N GLN A 276 -5.98 26.16 1.97
CA GLN A 276 -5.59 27.03 3.07
C GLN A 276 -6.14 26.43 4.36
N THR A 277 -5.33 26.39 5.40
CA THR A 277 -5.80 26.18 6.77
C THR A 277 -5.45 27.41 7.59
N GLN A 278 -6.41 27.89 8.35
CA GLN A 278 -6.27 29.07 9.18
C GLN A 278 -6.80 28.75 10.56
N THR A 279 -6.05 29.07 11.62
CA THR A 279 -6.55 29.05 12.99
C THR A 279 -6.45 30.45 13.58
N GLN A 280 -7.53 30.90 14.20
CA GLN A 280 -7.61 32.13 14.98
C GLN A 280 -8.04 31.79 16.41
N ARG A 281 -7.32 32.32 17.40
CA ARG A 281 -7.69 32.27 18.81
C ARG A 281 -8.03 33.66 19.30
N SER A 282 -9.31 33.97 19.50
CA SER A 282 -9.75 35.29 19.98
C SER A 282 -9.41 35.53 21.45
N GLU A 283 -9.43 36.79 21.89
CA GLU A 283 -9.09 37.16 23.28
C GLU A 283 -9.96 36.48 24.35
N ASN A 284 -11.20 36.15 24.01
CA ASN A 284 -12.11 35.41 24.90
C ASN A 284 -11.78 33.91 25.00
N GLY A 285 -10.75 33.43 24.28
CA GLY A 285 -10.31 32.03 24.26
C GLY A 285 -11.07 31.13 23.28
N THR A 286 -11.95 31.67 22.44
CA THR A 286 -12.59 30.91 21.36
C THR A 286 -11.57 30.62 20.26
N GLU A 287 -11.51 29.37 19.83
CA GLU A 287 -10.63 28.89 18.76
C GLU A 287 -11.49 28.61 17.53
N THR A 288 -11.09 29.16 16.38
CA THR A 288 -11.74 28.89 15.09
C THR A 288 -10.70 28.39 14.11
N THR A 289 -10.90 27.19 13.56
CA THR A 289 -10.12 26.64 12.46
C THR A 289 -10.96 26.62 11.20
N ASN A 290 -10.43 27.20 10.12
CA ASN A 290 -11.05 27.24 8.82
C ASN A 290 -10.13 26.55 7.80
N ILE A 291 -10.69 25.66 6.98
CA ILE A 291 -9.99 25.04 5.85
C ILE A 291 -10.76 25.35 4.58
N ILE A 292 -10.06 25.81 3.55
CA ILE A 292 -10.62 26.04 2.23
C ILE A 292 -9.80 25.22 1.24
N TRP A 293 -10.47 24.43 0.39
CA TRP A 293 -9.83 23.69 -0.70
C TRP A 293 -10.01 24.41 -2.04
N ALA A 294 -9.23 24.03 -3.04
CA ALA A 294 -9.22 24.65 -4.37
C ALA A 294 -10.55 24.57 -5.13
N ASP A 295 -11.44 23.66 -4.75
CA ASP A 295 -12.81 23.56 -5.30
C ASP A 295 -13.80 24.49 -4.60
N ASN A 296 -13.37 25.26 -3.59
CA ASN A 296 -14.17 26.05 -2.66
C ASN A 296 -14.98 25.24 -1.63
N THR A 297 -14.70 23.94 -1.46
CA THR A 297 -15.18 23.25 -0.26
C THR A 297 -14.55 23.92 0.96
N GLN A 298 -15.34 24.12 2.01
CA GLN A 298 -14.91 24.76 3.23
C GLN A 298 -15.27 23.93 4.46
N LEU A 299 -14.34 23.80 5.39
CA LEU A 299 -14.59 23.34 6.77
C LEU A 299 -14.39 24.52 7.71
N ILE A 300 -15.40 24.84 8.51
CA ILE A 300 -15.26 25.77 9.63
C ILE A 300 -15.52 25.00 10.92
N ALA A 301 -14.56 25.02 11.83
CA ALA A 301 -14.67 24.44 13.15
C ALA A 301 -14.44 25.53 14.20
N THR A 302 -15.27 25.57 15.24
CA THR A 302 -15.19 26.54 16.34
C THR A 302 -15.30 25.82 17.67
N CYS A 303 -14.43 26.13 18.61
CA CYS A 303 -14.54 25.69 20.01
C CYS A 303 -14.50 26.89 20.94
N THR A 304 -15.47 26.97 21.83
CA THR A 304 -15.51 27.97 22.89
C THR A 304 -14.73 27.50 24.13
N PRO A 305 -14.31 28.41 25.03
CA PRO A 305 -13.56 28.06 26.24
C PRO A 305 -14.26 27.08 27.18
N ASP A 306 -15.59 27.02 27.15
CA ASP A 306 -16.41 26.06 27.90
C ASP A 306 -16.41 24.65 27.29
N GLY A 307 -15.61 24.41 26.24
CA GLY A 307 -15.41 23.09 25.63
C GLY A 307 -16.51 22.68 24.64
N LYS A 308 -17.37 23.62 24.23
CA LYS A 308 -18.36 23.35 23.18
C LYS A 308 -17.74 23.57 21.82
N CYS A 309 -17.70 22.51 21.03
CA CYS A 309 -17.18 22.53 19.68
C CYS A 309 -18.28 22.31 18.66
N THR A 310 -18.24 23.07 17.58
CA THR A 310 -19.06 22.88 16.39
C THR A 310 -18.16 22.86 15.17
N ALA A 311 -18.57 22.16 14.13
CA ALA A 311 -17.93 22.26 12.84
C ALA A 311 -18.95 22.02 11.75
N ALA A 312 -18.72 22.63 10.60
CA ALA A 312 -19.60 22.50 9.46
C ALA A 312 -18.81 22.50 8.16
N PHE A 313 -19.34 21.74 7.20
CA PHE A 313 -18.91 21.71 5.83
C PHE A 313 -19.82 22.58 4.97
N THR A 314 -19.22 23.33 4.07
CA THR A 314 -19.92 24.00 2.97
C THR A 314 -19.31 23.52 1.67
N LEU A 315 -20.12 22.90 0.82
CA LEU A 315 -19.73 22.43 -0.50
C LEU A 315 -19.74 23.57 -1.53
N PRO A 316 -19.08 23.39 -2.70
CA PRO A 316 -19.01 24.42 -3.74
C PRO A 316 -20.38 24.79 -4.32
N ASP A 317 -21.34 23.88 -4.24
CA ASP A 317 -22.73 24.07 -4.68
C ASP A 317 -23.60 24.79 -3.62
N GLY A 318 -23.03 25.14 -2.47
CA GLY A 318 -23.71 25.82 -1.38
C GLY A 318 -24.40 24.90 -0.37
N ARG A 319 -24.36 23.57 -0.57
CA ARG A 319 -24.86 22.64 0.46
C ARG A 319 -24.05 22.78 1.74
N HIS A 320 -24.74 22.77 2.88
CA HIS A 320 -24.16 22.99 4.18
C HIS A 320 -24.55 21.87 5.14
N GLY A 321 -23.56 21.23 5.76
CA GLY A 321 -23.75 20.14 6.71
C GLY A 321 -23.01 20.44 8.01
N VAL A 322 -23.71 20.37 9.14
CA VAL A 322 -23.11 20.53 10.47
C VAL A 322 -22.74 19.17 11.02
N LEU A 323 -21.51 19.03 11.51
CA LEU A 323 -21.06 17.79 12.14
C LEU A 323 -21.76 17.58 13.50
N PRO A 324 -22.21 16.36 13.81
CA PRO A 324 -22.83 16.07 15.09
C PRO A 324 -21.83 16.31 16.24
N PRO A 325 -22.28 16.74 17.44
CA PRO A 325 -21.39 17.05 18.57
C PRO A 325 -20.46 15.90 19.02
N ASN A 326 -20.86 14.66 18.73
CA ASN A 326 -20.17 13.42 19.05
C ASN A 326 -19.32 12.88 17.87
N ASN A 327 -19.13 13.67 16.80
CA ASN A 327 -18.29 13.29 15.67
C ASN A 327 -16.84 13.02 16.10
N PRO A 328 -16.17 11.98 15.56
CA PRO A 328 -14.78 11.66 15.91
C PRO A 328 -13.77 12.76 15.55
N LEU A 329 -14.12 13.77 14.77
CA LEU A 329 -13.30 14.99 14.62
C LEU A 329 -13.14 15.75 15.96
N PHE A 330 -14.13 15.69 16.86
CA PHE A 330 -14.12 16.35 18.16
C PHE A 330 -13.69 15.43 19.31
N THR A 331 -13.96 14.13 19.17
CA THR A 331 -13.78 13.12 20.23
C THR A 331 -12.61 12.18 19.97
N GLY A 332 -12.16 12.07 18.72
CA GLY A 332 -11.06 11.23 18.27
C GLY A 332 -9.73 11.96 18.16
N ARG A 333 -8.68 11.21 17.78
CA ARG A 333 -7.33 11.74 17.57
C ARG A 333 -7.12 12.05 16.10
N VAL A 334 -6.84 13.32 15.79
CA VAL A 334 -6.25 13.69 14.50
C VAL A 334 -4.75 13.40 14.53
N PRO A 335 -4.17 12.73 13.51
CA PRO A 335 -2.76 12.38 13.51
C PRO A 335 -1.89 13.64 13.44
N ASP A 336 -0.91 13.70 14.35
CA ASP A 336 0.21 14.65 14.35
C ASP A 336 1.26 14.28 13.29
N VAL A 337 1.33 13.00 12.93
CA VAL A 337 2.14 12.46 11.83
C VAL A 337 1.27 11.65 10.87
N LEU A 338 1.32 11.99 9.58
CA LEU A 338 0.65 11.27 8.50
C LEU A 338 1.65 10.95 7.38
N GLY A 339 1.77 9.68 7.00
CA GLY A 339 2.74 9.25 5.97
C GLY A 339 4.21 9.50 6.36
N GLY A 340 4.50 9.53 7.67
CA GLY A 340 5.80 9.92 8.21
C GLY A 340 6.09 11.43 8.18
N GLY A 341 5.14 12.26 7.71
CA GLY A 341 5.23 13.72 7.70
C GLY A 341 4.41 14.39 8.79
N VAL A 342 4.91 15.52 9.29
CA VAL A 342 4.23 16.31 10.33
C VAL A 342 3.02 17.03 9.72
N THR A 343 1.88 17.02 10.41
CA THR A 343 0.67 17.78 9.99
C THR A 343 0.67 19.22 10.52
N ALA A 344 1.47 19.49 11.57
CA ALA A 344 1.52 20.71 12.37
C ALA A 344 0.23 21.07 13.11
N LEU A 345 -0.72 20.14 13.16
CA LEU A 345 -1.86 20.25 14.07
C LEU A 345 -1.38 19.93 15.48
N GLU A 346 -1.82 20.71 16.46
CA GLU A 346 -1.54 20.40 17.86
C GLU A 346 -2.13 19.01 18.17
N ALA A 347 -1.30 18.07 18.65
CA ALA A 347 -1.74 16.71 18.94
C ALA A 347 -2.74 16.74 20.10
N HIS A 348 -4.00 16.38 19.83
CA HIS A 348 -5.12 16.42 20.80
C HIS A 348 -5.07 15.29 21.85
N VAL A 349 -3.88 14.90 22.28
CA VAL A 349 -3.72 13.72 23.12
C VAL A 349 -4.20 14.00 24.55
N GLY A 350 -5.40 13.48 24.88
CA GLY A 350 -5.82 13.25 26.27
C GLY A 350 -6.70 14.31 26.93
N ARG A 351 -7.29 15.25 26.19
CA ARG A 351 -8.29 16.20 26.75
C ARG A 351 -9.48 16.31 25.80
N GLY A 352 -10.55 15.56 26.09
CA GLY A 352 -11.75 15.52 25.27
C GLY A 352 -12.31 16.90 24.92
N GLY A 353 -12.82 17.03 23.69
CA GLY A 353 -13.68 18.12 23.26
C GLY A 353 -12.96 19.37 22.72
N LYS A 354 -11.94 19.22 21.87
CA LYS A 354 -11.33 20.35 21.15
C LYS A 354 -11.14 20.04 19.66
N ILE A 355 -11.12 21.08 18.83
CA ILE A 355 -10.91 20.98 17.38
C ILE A 355 -9.43 21.04 17.03
N PRO A 356 -8.99 20.39 15.94
CA PRO A 356 -7.63 20.55 15.43
C PRO A 356 -7.30 22.03 15.18
N VAL A 357 -6.19 22.49 15.78
CA VAL A 357 -5.73 23.88 15.72
C VAL A 357 -4.28 23.96 15.26
N LEU A 358 -3.97 25.05 14.56
CA LEU A 358 -2.61 25.53 14.33
C LEU A 358 -2.25 26.53 15.43
N THR A 359 -1.08 26.37 16.05
CA THR A 359 -0.54 27.32 17.02
C THR A 359 0.86 27.76 16.60
N PRO A 360 1.35 28.91 17.06
CA PRO A 360 2.72 29.33 16.81
C PRO A 360 3.75 28.26 17.22
N GLU A 361 3.47 27.52 18.30
CA GLU A 361 4.27 26.42 18.80
C GLU A 361 4.20 25.19 17.88
N SER A 362 3.01 24.84 17.36
CA SER A 362 2.83 23.65 16.51
C SER A 362 3.54 23.80 15.16
N VAL A 363 3.78 25.04 14.71
CA VAL A 363 4.49 25.33 13.46
C VAL A 363 5.96 25.72 13.64
N GLU A 364 6.45 25.94 14.86
CA GLU A 364 7.78 26.50 15.12
C GLU A 364 8.91 25.65 14.53
N ASN A 365 8.79 24.32 14.58
CA ASN A 365 9.84 23.41 14.12
C ASN A 365 9.55 22.78 12.75
N VAL A 366 8.49 23.20 12.07
CA VAL A 366 8.11 22.65 10.76
C VAL A 366 9.16 22.93 9.70
N GLY A 367 9.85 24.07 9.77
CA GLY A 367 11.00 24.40 8.91
C GLY A 367 12.13 23.36 8.95
N LYS A 368 12.23 22.59 10.03
CA LYS A 368 13.27 21.56 10.23
C LYS A 368 12.78 20.15 9.90
N ALA A 369 11.49 19.98 9.62
CA ALA A 369 10.93 18.67 9.31
C ALA A 369 11.38 18.20 7.93
N ALA A 370 11.85 16.95 7.86
CA ALA A 370 12.19 16.33 6.57
C ALA A 370 10.93 15.99 5.75
N ARG A 371 9.78 15.85 6.42
CA ARG A 371 8.47 15.61 5.80
C ARG A 371 7.40 16.49 6.42
N PHE A 372 6.62 17.17 5.59
CA PHE A 372 5.51 18.02 6.01
C PHE A 372 4.27 17.75 5.14
N THR A 373 3.24 17.20 5.77
CA THR A 373 1.98 16.83 5.10
C THR A 373 0.97 17.98 5.19
N GLY A 374 1.10 18.83 6.22
CA GLY A 374 0.22 19.97 6.43
C GLY A 374 -1.14 19.62 7.04
N PRO A 375 -1.84 20.64 7.57
CA PRO A 375 -3.04 20.43 8.39
C PRO A 375 -4.28 20.02 7.59
N ALA A 376 -4.46 20.58 6.39
CA ALA A 376 -5.61 20.27 5.53
C ALA A 376 -5.67 18.77 5.16
N LEU A 377 -4.52 18.17 4.86
CA LEU A 377 -4.43 16.73 4.55
C LEU A 377 -4.63 15.86 5.80
N GLY A 378 -4.12 16.26 6.96
CA GLY A 378 -4.35 15.55 8.23
C GLY A 378 -5.84 15.48 8.59
N ILE A 379 -6.57 16.59 8.41
CA ILE A 379 -8.00 16.67 8.70
C ILE A 379 -8.83 15.93 7.64
N ALA A 380 -8.51 16.10 6.35
CA ALA A 380 -9.17 15.35 5.27
C ALA A 380 -9.04 13.83 5.46
N THR A 381 -7.87 13.36 5.89
CA THR A 381 -7.64 11.93 6.15
C THR A 381 -8.45 11.42 7.32
N THR A 382 -8.48 12.18 8.41
CA THR A 382 -9.30 11.81 9.57
C THR A 382 -10.77 11.67 9.17
N ILE A 383 -11.28 12.62 8.39
CA ILE A 383 -12.66 12.64 7.94
C ILE A 383 -12.98 11.45 7.04
N TYR A 384 -12.14 11.18 6.05
CA TYR A 384 -12.37 10.05 5.17
C TYR A 384 -12.41 8.73 5.96
N ASN A 385 -11.50 8.56 6.93
CA ASN A 385 -11.46 7.36 7.75
C ASN A 385 -12.73 7.18 8.60
N ILE A 386 -13.34 8.28 9.05
CA ILE A 386 -14.63 8.28 9.74
C ILE A 386 -15.77 7.88 8.79
N GLY A 387 -15.76 8.37 7.55
CA GLY A 387 -16.79 8.06 6.56
C GLY A 387 -16.68 6.66 5.94
N ALA A 388 -15.47 6.10 5.88
CA ALA A 388 -15.17 4.83 5.25
C ALA A 388 -15.18 3.63 6.23
N SER A 389 -15.40 3.85 7.54
CA SER A 389 -15.39 2.75 8.52
C SER A 389 -16.67 1.90 8.43
N GLU A 390 -16.52 0.62 8.04
CA GLU A 390 -17.60 -0.34 7.78
C GLU A 390 -18.13 -1.11 9.00
N THR A 391 -17.71 -0.82 10.23
CA THR A 391 -18.18 -1.61 11.38
C THR A 391 -19.57 -1.17 11.83
N GLU A 392 -20.58 -2.00 11.52
CA GLU A 392 -22.01 -1.87 11.86
C GLU A 392 -22.32 -1.58 13.35
N HIS A 393 -21.35 -1.73 14.26
CA HIS A 393 -21.52 -1.45 15.68
C HIS A 393 -21.32 0.04 16.04
N ASP A 394 -20.44 0.76 15.34
CA ASP A 394 -20.19 2.20 15.57
C ASP A 394 -21.17 3.09 14.78
N ALA A 395 -21.65 2.59 13.63
CA ALA A 395 -22.72 3.23 12.86
C ALA A 395 -24.03 3.38 13.68
N CYS A 396 -24.25 2.53 14.69
CA CYS A 396 -25.44 2.55 15.54
C CYS A 396 -25.31 3.43 16.80
N VAL A 397 -24.09 3.77 17.25
CA VAL A 397 -23.89 4.53 18.51
C VAL A 397 -23.70 6.04 18.30
N ALA A 398 -23.44 6.53 17.07
CA ALA A 398 -23.34 7.97 16.84
C ALA A 398 -23.81 8.44 15.44
N GLY A 399 -25.08 8.20 15.12
CA GLY A 399 -25.89 9.17 14.35
C GLY A 399 -25.39 9.61 12.96
N ILE A 400 -25.07 8.67 12.08
CA ILE A 400 -25.09 8.90 10.62
C ILE A 400 -26.42 8.34 10.10
N SER A 401 -27.47 9.15 10.14
CA SER A 401 -28.77 8.76 9.60
C SER A 401 -28.78 8.93 8.09
N GLY A 402 -28.55 7.82 7.38
CA GLY A 402 -28.97 7.57 5.99
C GLY A 402 -27.88 7.70 4.92
N LEU A 403 -27.81 6.66 4.07
CA LEU A 403 -27.10 6.56 2.77
C LEU A 403 -25.78 5.78 2.69
N PHE A 404 -25.82 4.50 3.09
CA PHE A 404 -25.09 3.45 2.35
C PHE A 404 -26.07 2.35 1.92
N GLU A 405 -27.08 2.71 1.13
CA GLU A 405 -27.64 1.74 0.19
C GLU A 405 -26.62 1.58 -0.93
N VAL A 406 -25.84 0.50 -0.86
CA VAL A 406 -25.15 -0.07 -2.01
C VAL A 406 -26.24 -0.37 -3.05
N ALA A 407 -26.44 0.56 -3.98
CA ALA A 407 -27.26 0.36 -5.16
C ALA A 407 -26.58 -0.68 -6.07
N GLY A 408 -26.73 -1.96 -5.71
CA GLY A 408 -26.61 -3.06 -6.65
C GLY A 408 -27.84 -3.05 -7.57
N GLY A 409 -27.67 -2.67 -8.82
CA GLY A 409 -28.77 -2.69 -9.79
C GLY A 409 -28.41 -2.18 -11.18
N TYR A 410 -27.74 -3.03 -11.97
CA TYR A 410 -27.87 -3.13 -13.43
C TYR A 410 -28.21 -1.85 -14.24
N ALA A 411 -27.18 -1.10 -14.62
CA ALA A 411 -27.11 -0.38 -15.90
C ALA A 411 -25.63 -0.20 -16.28
N GLY A 412 -25.19 -0.99 -17.27
CA GLY A 412 -23.79 -1.09 -17.68
C GLY A 412 -23.30 0.10 -18.50
N GLY A 413 -21.97 0.28 -18.51
CA GLY A 413 -21.24 1.10 -19.48
C GLY A 413 -20.12 1.93 -18.87
N GLU A 414 -18.88 1.42 -18.96
CA GLU A 414 -17.62 2.17 -18.98
C GLU A 414 -17.11 2.98 -17.75
N LEU A 415 -17.82 3.07 -16.63
CA LEU A 415 -17.25 3.70 -15.41
C LEU A 415 -16.90 2.71 -14.28
N GLY A 416 -17.15 1.42 -14.48
CA GLY A 416 -16.95 0.35 -13.48
C GLY A 416 -15.59 -0.37 -13.51
N ALA A 417 -14.67 -0.01 -14.40
CA ALA A 417 -13.35 -0.65 -14.51
C ALA A 417 -12.20 0.16 -13.85
N GLY A 418 -12.49 1.33 -13.29
CA GLY A 418 -11.48 2.24 -12.71
C GLY A 418 -11.49 2.38 -11.18
N ALA A 419 -12.54 1.91 -10.49
CA ALA A 419 -12.69 2.11 -9.04
C ALA A 419 -12.53 0.82 -8.20
N GLY A 420 -12.50 -0.35 -8.84
CA GLY A 420 -12.33 -1.66 -8.17
C GLY A 420 -10.88 -2.13 -8.00
N GLY A 421 -9.88 -1.33 -8.41
CA GLY A 421 -8.47 -1.69 -8.31
C GLY A 421 -7.78 -1.34 -6.98
N LEU A 422 -8.50 -0.72 -6.04
CA LEU A 422 -7.94 -0.21 -4.78
C LEU A 422 -8.72 -0.64 -3.52
N GLY A 423 -9.68 -1.57 -3.64
CA GLY A 423 -10.62 -1.90 -2.57
C GLY A 423 -10.83 -3.40 -2.35
N GLY A 424 -9.75 -4.19 -2.28
CA GLY A 424 -9.84 -5.52 -1.68
C GLY A 424 -9.90 -5.42 -0.15
N PRO A 425 -10.40 -6.44 0.57
CA PRO A 425 -10.55 -6.47 2.04
C PRO A 425 -9.22 -6.41 2.84
N LEU A 426 -8.11 -6.10 2.15
CA LEU A 426 -6.77 -5.86 2.70
C LEU A 426 -6.17 -4.53 2.21
N ALA A 427 -6.92 -3.64 1.57
CA ALA A 427 -6.44 -2.31 1.19
C ALA A 427 -6.40 -1.42 2.44
N PRO A 428 -5.22 -1.13 3.02
CA PRO A 428 -5.16 -0.20 4.14
C PRO A 428 -5.54 1.17 3.60
N ILE A 429 -6.65 1.72 4.08
CA ILE A 429 -6.91 3.14 4.37
C ILE A 429 -5.95 4.12 3.66
N THR A 430 -5.90 4.08 2.34
CA THR A 430 -5.30 5.13 1.54
C THR A 430 -6.45 6.01 1.15
N VAL A 431 -6.68 7.10 1.90
CA VAL A 431 -7.13 8.30 1.20
C VAL A 431 -6.17 8.44 0.03
N PRO A 432 -6.65 8.52 -1.21
CA PRO A 432 -5.77 8.71 -2.33
C PRO A 432 -5.10 10.07 -2.11
N LEU A 433 -3.89 10.05 -1.55
CA LEU A 433 -2.91 11.12 -1.63
C LEU A 433 -2.51 11.35 -3.11
N VAL A 434 -3.14 10.65 -4.07
CA VAL A 434 -3.23 10.84 -5.54
C VAL A 434 -3.23 12.31 -5.98
N ALA A 435 -3.58 13.19 -5.08
CA ALA A 435 -3.70 14.61 -5.28
C ALA A 435 -2.43 15.42 -4.91
N ALA A 436 -1.52 14.88 -4.09
CA ALA A 436 -0.29 15.53 -3.65
C ALA A 436 0.84 15.38 -4.68
N GLY A 437 0.94 14.23 -5.37
CA GLY A 437 2.04 13.95 -6.30
C GLY A 437 1.85 14.52 -7.70
N GLY A 438 2.51 15.66 -8.00
CA GLY A 438 2.45 16.35 -9.29
C GLY A 438 2.88 15.52 -10.50
N GLY A 439 1.98 14.73 -11.09
CA GLY A 439 2.25 13.93 -12.29
C GLY A 439 1.31 14.13 -13.48
N TYR A 440 -0.02 14.15 -13.29
CA TYR A 440 -0.91 14.04 -14.46
C TYR A 440 -2.07 15.04 -14.59
N LEU A 441 -2.57 15.71 -13.54
CA LEU A 441 -3.65 16.71 -13.71
C LEU A 441 -3.50 17.85 -12.70
N GLY A 442 -2.89 18.96 -13.13
CA GLY A 442 -2.65 20.15 -12.31
C GLY A 442 -3.87 20.65 -11.56
N GLY A 443 -3.70 21.01 -10.28
CA GLY A 443 -4.70 21.59 -9.35
C GLY A 443 -6.10 20.96 -9.24
N LYS A 444 -6.48 19.98 -10.07
CA LYS A 444 -7.80 19.31 -10.03
C LYS A 444 -7.82 18.15 -9.04
N GLY A 445 -6.67 17.53 -8.77
CA GLY A 445 -6.56 16.41 -7.84
C GLY A 445 -6.96 16.77 -6.40
N LEU A 446 -6.47 17.89 -5.84
CA LEU A 446 -6.78 18.26 -4.46
C LEU A 446 -8.13 18.99 -4.30
N GLY A 447 -8.62 19.65 -5.35
CA GLY A 447 -10.02 20.10 -5.40
C GLY A 447 -11.01 18.92 -5.32
N TRP A 448 -10.67 17.78 -5.92
CA TRP A 448 -11.47 16.55 -5.77
C TRP A 448 -11.45 16.00 -4.34
N VAL A 449 -10.36 16.17 -3.59
CA VAL A 449 -10.30 15.77 -2.16
C VAL A 449 -11.29 16.59 -1.34
N GLY A 450 -11.32 17.91 -1.51
CA GLY A 450 -12.32 18.78 -0.87
C GLY A 450 -13.75 18.31 -1.17
N HIS A 451 -14.05 18.11 -2.45
CA HIS A 451 -15.36 17.66 -2.91
C HIS A 451 -15.76 16.30 -2.30
N LYS A 452 -14.86 15.32 -2.29
CA LYS A 452 -15.13 13.98 -1.73
C LYS A 452 -15.34 13.99 -0.23
N VAL A 453 -14.51 14.74 0.50
CA VAL A 453 -14.64 14.94 1.94
C VAL A 453 -16.00 15.57 2.27
N GLY A 454 -16.43 16.55 1.48
CA GLY A 454 -17.73 17.19 1.67
C GLY A 454 -18.92 16.29 1.27
N GLU A 455 -18.81 15.50 0.20
CA GLU A 455 -19.86 14.54 -0.22
C GLU A 455 -20.12 13.45 0.83
N VAL A 456 -19.09 13.01 1.57
CA VAL A 456 -19.24 12.03 2.66
C VAL A 456 -20.19 12.53 3.76
N PHE A 457 -20.19 13.83 4.04
CA PHE A 457 -21.03 14.42 5.11
C PHE A 457 -22.27 15.15 4.59
N CYS A 458 -22.26 15.54 3.32
CA CYS A 458 -23.37 16.15 2.62
C CYS A 458 -23.70 15.29 1.40
N PRO A 459 -24.37 14.13 1.57
CA PRO A 459 -24.75 13.29 0.43
C PRO A 459 -25.73 14.02 -0.50
N PRO A 460 -25.81 13.63 -1.79
CA PRO A 460 -26.72 14.20 -2.77
C PRO A 460 -28.20 14.03 -2.43
#